data_AF-A0A355RHK9-F1
#
_entry.id   AF-A0A355RHK9-F1
#
_cell.length_a   1.000
_cell.length_b   1.000
_cell.length_c   1.000
_cell.angle_alpha   90.00
_cell.angle_beta   90.00
_cell.angle_gamma   90.00
#
_symmetry.space_group_name_H-M   'P 1'
#
loop_
_entity.id
_entity.type
_entity.pdbx_description
1 polymer ?
#
loop_
_entity_poly.entity_id
_entity_poly.type
_entity_poly.pdbx_seq_one_letter_code
_entity_poly.pdbx_strand_id
1 'polypeptide(L)'
;MGVCLHSFAQRKRAPLSLKRGVYILKPLSWGLIGGGQGSQIGFAHRSGAEIDGRFKLMAGAMDVDPNVAKSYGASLGLDPSRAYGTWQEMLQGEQS
;
A
#
# COMPACT_ATOMS: atom_id res chain seq x y z
N MET A 1 -38.32 15.21 -10.22
CA MET A 1 -37.87 13.95 -10.84
C MET A 1 -36.42 14.12 -11.25
N GLY A 2 -35.52 13.23 -10.83
CA GLY A 2 -34.08 13.32 -11.10
C GLY A 2 -33.32 12.40 -10.14
N VAL A 3 -33.17 11.16 -10.56
CA VAL A 3 -32.78 9.97 -9.79
C VAL A 3 -31.34 10.01 -9.26
N CYS A 4 -31.18 9.58 -8.01
CA CYS A 4 -29.91 9.21 -7.40
C CYS A 4 -29.36 7.95 -8.10
N LEU A 5 -28.40 8.11 -9.01
CA LEU A 5 -27.70 6.98 -9.64
C LEU A 5 -26.62 6.46 -8.67
N HIS A 6 -27.01 5.52 -7.82
CA HIS A 6 -26.09 4.58 -7.20
C HIS A 6 -25.56 3.64 -8.28
N SER A 7 -24.40 3.94 -8.86
CA SER A 7 -23.65 2.94 -9.62
C SER A 7 -22.94 2.01 -8.65
N PHE A 8 -23.61 0.88 -8.42
CA PHE A 8 -23.17 -0.28 -7.65
C PHE A 8 -22.04 -1.00 -8.42
N ALA A 9 -20.88 -0.38 -8.59
CA ALA A 9 -19.69 -1.12 -8.99
C ALA A 9 -19.26 -1.98 -7.80
N GLN A 10 -19.45 -3.29 -7.92
CA GLN A 10 -19.10 -4.31 -6.95
C GLN A 10 -17.63 -4.13 -6.50
N ARG A 11 -17.40 -3.41 -5.40
CA ARG A 11 -16.20 -3.62 -4.59
C ARG A 11 -16.30 -5.07 -4.15
N LYS A 12 -15.49 -5.95 -4.74
CA LYS A 12 -15.28 -7.31 -4.24
C LYS A 12 -14.99 -7.14 -2.75
N ARG A 13 -15.95 -7.47 -1.88
CA ARG A 13 -15.77 -7.34 -0.43
C ARG A 13 -14.52 -8.13 -0.09
N ALA A 14 -13.62 -7.52 0.68
CA ALA A 14 -12.42 -8.22 1.15
C ALA A 14 -12.83 -9.58 1.71
N PRO A 15 -12.14 -10.69 1.35
CA PRO A 15 -12.55 -12.02 1.76
C PRO A 15 -12.49 -12.11 3.29
N LEU A 16 -13.65 -12.25 3.92
CA LEU A 16 -13.79 -12.50 5.34
C LEU A 16 -13.37 -13.96 5.59
N SER A 17 -12.23 -14.16 6.26
CA SER A 17 -11.83 -15.50 6.70
C SER A 17 -12.44 -15.76 8.08
N LEU A 18 -13.29 -16.79 8.20
CA LEU A 18 -13.86 -17.21 9.48
C LEU A 18 -12.83 -18.08 10.22
N LYS A 19 -12.25 -17.55 11.30
CA LYS A 19 -11.46 -18.34 12.25
C LYS A 19 -12.09 -18.23 13.63
N ARG A 20 -12.52 -19.38 14.19
CA ARG A 20 -13.06 -19.49 15.57
C ARG A 20 -14.20 -18.51 15.90
N GLY A 21 -15.13 -18.30 14.96
CA GLY A 21 -16.29 -17.41 15.17
C GLY A 21 -15.98 -15.91 15.06
N VAL A 22 -14.75 -15.53 14.70
CA VAL A 22 -14.34 -14.14 14.46
C VAL A 22 -14.02 -13.95 12.99
N TYR A 23 -14.54 -12.87 12.41
CA TYR A 23 -14.20 -12.44 11.07
C TYR A 23 -12.84 -11.73 11.08
N ILE A 24 -11.84 -12.32 10.41
CA ILE A 24 -10.56 -11.65 10.20
C ILE A 24 -10.60 -10.97 8.83
N LEU A 25 -10.55 -9.63 8.83
CA LEU A 25 -10.34 -8.86 7.61
C LEU A 25 -8.89 -9.06 7.17
N LYS A 26 -8.68 -9.53 5.94
CA LYS A 26 -7.36 -9.51 5.31
C LYS A 26 -7.06 -8.07 4.89
N PRO A 27 -5.97 -7.44 5.39
CA PRO A 27 -5.59 -6.09 4.96
C PRO A 27 -5.34 -6.05 3.45
N LEU A 28 -5.67 -4.93 2.82
CA LEU A 28 -5.33 -4.65 1.44
C LEU A 28 -3.83 -4.33 1.35
N SER A 29 -3.14 -5.03 0.45
CA SER A 29 -1.78 -4.68 0.09
C SER A 29 -1.78 -3.34 -0.65
N TRP A 30 -0.87 -2.45 -0.27
CA TRP A 30 -0.63 -1.21 -1.00
C TRP A 30 0.88 -0.94 -1.11
N GLY A 31 1.24 0.02 -1.96
CA GLY A 31 2.59 0.53 -2.05
C GLY A 31 2.62 2.05 -2.18
N LEU A 32 3.79 2.64 -1.97
CA LEU A 32 3.99 4.09 -1.95
C LEU A 32 5.12 4.51 -2.90
N ILE A 33 4.87 5.57 -3.66
CA ILE A 33 5.86 6.25 -4.51
C ILE A 33 6.16 7.61 -3.88
N GLY A 34 7.43 7.93 -3.65
CA GLY A 34 7.86 9.08 -2.84
C GLY A 34 7.66 8.85 -1.34
N GLY A 35 7.67 9.91 -0.53
CA GLY A 35 7.47 9.77 0.93
C GLY A 35 8.65 9.10 1.68
N GLY A 36 9.85 9.15 1.08
CA GLY A 36 11.08 8.58 1.59
C GLY A 36 11.67 9.24 2.83
N GLN A 37 12.94 8.96 3.09
CA GLN A 37 13.66 9.48 4.24
C GLN A 37 13.63 11.02 4.27
N GLY A 38 13.30 11.60 5.42
CA GLY A 38 13.20 13.07 5.57
C GLY A 38 11.94 13.70 4.97
N SER A 39 11.03 12.92 4.35
CA SER A 39 9.77 13.46 3.85
C SER A 39 8.88 13.99 4.98
N GLN A 40 8.32 15.19 4.79
CA GLN A 40 7.35 15.79 5.72
C GLN A 40 5.96 15.13 5.66
N ILE A 41 5.67 14.33 4.64
CA ILE A 41 4.35 13.70 4.43
C ILE A 41 4.41 12.16 4.48
N GLY A 42 5.59 11.55 4.27
CA GLY A 42 5.72 10.10 4.16
C GLY A 42 5.21 9.32 5.38
N PHE A 43 5.56 9.79 6.58
CA PHE A 43 5.08 9.18 7.83
C PHE A 43 3.56 9.30 7.97
N ALA A 44 3.00 10.50 7.77
CA ALA A 44 1.56 10.74 7.93
C ALA A 44 0.71 9.86 7.00
N HIS A 45 1.13 9.67 5.74
CA HIS A 45 0.42 8.79 4.81
C HIS A 45 0.49 7.31 5.26
N ARG A 46 1.68 6.82 5.63
CA ARG A 46 1.83 5.42 6.09
C ARG A 46 1.03 5.16 7.35
N SER A 47 1.16 6.02 8.35
CA SER A 47 0.40 5.93 9.59
C SER A 47 -1.10 6.01 9.33
N GLY A 48 -1.55 6.95 8.50
CA GLY A 48 -2.97 7.14 8.19
C GLY A 48 -3.61 5.94 7.48
N ALA A 49 -2.89 5.25 6.61
CA ALA A 49 -3.41 4.06 5.94
C ALA A 49 -3.40 2.81 6.83
N GLU A 50 -2.39 2.65 7.70
CA GLU A 50 -2.26 1.45 8.53
C GLU A 50 -3.02 1.54 9.87
N ILE A 51 -3.48 2.73 10.30
CA ILE A 51 -4.04 2.97 11.64
C ILE A 51 -5.27 2.11 11.99
N ASP A 52 -6.12 1.80 11.01
CA ASP A 52 -7.34 1.00 11.20
C ASP A 52 -7.14 -0.49 10.84
N GLY A 53 -5.89 -0.87 10.54
CA GLY A 53 -5.51 -2.25 10.19
C GLY A 53 -6.05 -2.72 8.83
N ARG A 54 -6.56 -1.82 7.98
CA ARG A 54 -7.13 -2.21 6.66
C ARG A 54 -6.12 -2.23 5.54
N PHE A 55 -4.96 -1.61 5.70
CA PHE A 55 -3.89 -1.61 4.72
C PHE A 55 -2.60 -2.15 5.32
N LYS A 56 -1.77 -2.74 4.46
CA LYS A 56 -0.42 -3.15 4.80
C LYS A 56 0.53 -2.71 3.70
N LEU A 57 1.56 -1.93 4.04
CA LEU A 57 2.63 -1.54 3.12
C LEU A 57 3.44 -2.77 2.70
N MET A 58 3.43 -3.05 1.40
CA MET A 58 4.06 -4.24 0.83
C MET A 58 5.08 -3.93 -0.28
N ALA A 59 5.08 -2.73 -0.84
CA ALA A 59 6.00 -2.30 -1.89
C ALA A 59 6.27 -0.79 -1.83
N GLY A 60 7.36 -0.32 -2.42
CA GLY A 60 7.58 1.11 -2.57
C GLY A 60 8.78 1.53 -3.42
N ALA A 61 8.70 2.74 -3.95
CA ALA A 61 9.76 3.46 -4.66
C ALA A 61 9.87 4.86 -4.04
N MET A 62 10.64 4.96 -2.96
CA MET A 62 10.48 6.04 -1.97
C MET A 62 11.34 7.28 -2.23
N ASP A 63 12.31 7.18 -3.14
CA ASP A 63 13.27 8.23 -3.46
C ASP A 63 13.59 8.25 -4.96
N VAL A 64 14.15 9.36 -5.44
CA VAL A 64 14.67 9.49 -6.81
C VAL A 64 16.05 8.84 -6.93
N ASP A 65 16.83 8.78 -5.85
CA ASP A 65 18.07 8.00 -5.79
C ASP A 65 17.71 6.52 -5.52
N PRO A 66 18.02 5.60 -6.46
CA PRO A 66 17.66 4.19 -6.31
C PRO A 66 18.25 3.50 -5.08
N ASN A 67 19.44 3.91 -4.63
CA ASN A 67 20.08 3.32 -3.46
C ASN A 67 19.41 3.81 -2.16
N VAL A 68 19.05 5.10 -2.11
CA VAL A 68 18.27 5.66 -0.99
C VAL A 68 16.87 5.03 -0.95
N ALA A 69 16.21 4.88 -2.10
CA ALA A 69 14.90 4.26 -2.19
C ALA A 69 14.90 2.82 -1.64
N LYS A 70 15.86 2.00 -2.07
CA LYS A 70 16.00 0.60 -1.63
C LYS A 70 16.35 0.49 -0.15
N SER A 71 17.33 1.26 0.32
CA SER A 71 17.75 1.25 1.72
C SER A 71 16.66 1.73 2.65
N TYR A 72 15.93 2.79 2.27
CA TYR A 72 14.81 3.28 3.06
C TYR A 72 13.64 2.28 3.06
N GLY A 73 13.31 1.69 1.92
CA GLY A 73 12.32 0.61 1.83
C GLY A 73 12.64 -0.55 2.77
N ALA A 74 13.90 -1.00 2.80
CA ALA A 74 14.36 -2.03 3.73
C ALA A 74 14.23 -1.60 5.21
N SER A 75 14.54 -0.34 5.54
CA SER A 75 14.38 0.19 6.91
C SER A 75 12.91 0.23 7.38
N LEU A 76 11.96 0.33 6.45
CA LEU A 76 10.53 0.22 6.71
C LEU A 76 10.04 -1.24 6.79
N GLY A 77 10.93 -2.22 6.63
CA GLY A 77 10.61 -3.65 6.67
C GLY A 77 9.96 -4.18 5.39
N LEU A 78 10.14 -3.50 4.25
CA LEU A 78 9.74 -4.05 2.96
C LEU A 78 10.61 -5.25 2.59
N ASP A 79 10.02 -6.20 1.87
CA ASP A 79 10.80 -7.24 1.21
C ASP A 79 11.79 -6.59 0.23
N PRO A 80 13.08 -6.99 0.21
CA PRO A 80 14.08 -6.41 -0.69
C PRO A 80 13.69 -6.50 -2.17
N SER A 81 12.89 -7.50 -2.57
CA SER A 81 12.39 -7.64 -3.95
C SER A 81 11.29 -6.64 -4.31
N ARG A 82 10.70 -5.95 -3.32
CA ARG A 82 9.61 -4.98 -3.46
C ARG A 82 9.97 -3.58 -2.96
N ALA A 83 11.22 -3.38 -2.57
CA ALA A 83 11.84 -2.08 -2.42
C ALA A 83 12.48 -1.71 -3.76
N TYR A 84 11.76 -0.92 -4.57
CA TYR A 84 12.15 -0.58 -5.92
C TYR A 84 13.03 0.67 -5.97
N GLY A 85 13.92 0.73 -6.97
CA GLY A 85 14.78 1.89 -7.20
C GLY A 85 14.07 3.01 -7.95
N THR A 86 13.08 2.66 -8.77
CA THR A 86 12.26 3.62 -9.51
C THR A 86 10.78 3.25 -9.44
N TRP A 87 9.89 4.23 -9.64
CA TRP A 87 8.45 3.96 -9.66
C TRP A 87 8.03 3.17 -10.90
N GLN A 88 8.76 3.29 -12.01
CA GLN A 88 8.51 2.53 -13.23
C GLN A 88 8.78 1.04 -12.99
N GLU A 89 9.91 0.70 -12.37
CA GLU A 89 10.23 -0.68 -11.96
C GLU A 89 9.13 -1.23 -11.05
N MET A 90 8.66 -0.43 -10.08
CA MET A 90 7.57 -0.82 -9.19
C MET A 90 6.28 -1.11 -9.96
N LEU A 91 5.83 -0.19 -10.83
CA LEU A 91 4.61 -0.40 -11.60
C LEU A 91 4.71 -1.59 -12.55
N GLN A 92 5.90 -1.91 -13.07
CA GLN A 92 6.11 -3.09 -13.89
C GLN A 92 6.11 -4.38 -13.06
N GLY A 93 6.76 -4.35 -11.89
CA GLY A 93 6.87 -5.51 -11.00
C GLY A 93 5.58 -5.86 -10.26
N GLU A 94 4.68 -4.89 -10.06
CA GLU A 94 3.42 -5.05 -9.31
C GLU A 94 2.18 -5.20 -10.21
N GLN A 95 2.38 -5.36 -11.53
CA GLN A 95 1.30 -5.68 -12.46
C GLN A 95 0.69 -7.06 -12.13
N SER A 96 -0.65 -7.14 -12.20
CA SER A 96 -1.45 -8.35 -11.98
C SER A 96 -2.30 -8.67 -13.20
#